data_AF-A0ABC8D329-F1
#
_entry.id   AF-A0ABC8D329-F1
#
_cell.length_a   1.000
_cell.length_b   1.000
_cell.length_c   1.000
_cell.angle_alpha   90.00
_cell.angle_beta   90.00
_cell.angle_gamma   90.00
#
_symmetry.space_group_name_H-M   'P 1'
#
loop_
_entity.id
_entity.type
_entity.pdbx_description
1 polymer ?
#
loop_
_entity_poly.entity_id
_entity_poly.type
_entity_poly.pdbx_seq_one_letter_code
_entity_poly.pdbx_strand_id
1 'polypeptide(L)'
;MKISEALYNYFSEQVDQIAKEWIETMEDSDPNSIYSLTNPVITEELTEQDKEFYRHINKMYIMPEKEFLEEFERWVIELAKDQKHLDTPVQYVVREFMRNRRLYVSYYNAFADKHESSFAQGERKKWENLIVQVFDFTIYTFVDHAEHNSKMQLNAQREMILELSSPVITLSKRTALLPLVGDIDTERAKFILENTLSTCAKRLIEHLLIDLSGVVVVDTMVAHQIFKLIEALKLIGVTSTLSGIRPEIAQTAVQLGINFSDITVKSNLAQALNYHQ
;
A
#
# COMPACT_ATOMS: atom_id res chain seq x y z
N MET A 1 -27.18 4.84 -39.83
CA MET A 1 -26.31 5.04 -38.66
C MET A 1 -25.45 3.79 -38.52
N LYS A 2 -24.14 3.91 -38.29
CA LYS A 2 -23.32 2.72 -38.02
C LYS A 2 -23.79 2.07 -36.72
N ILE A 3 -23.82 0.75 -36.64
CA ILE A 3 -24.31 0.07 -35.43
C ILE A 3 -23.52 0.47 -34.18
N SER A 4 -22.24 0.80 -34.34
CA SER A 4 -21.36 1.25 -33.28
C SER A 4 -21.78 2.61 -32.70
N GLU A 5 -22.18 3.57 -33.55
CA GLU A 5 -22.76 4.85 -33.10
C GLU A 5 -24.11 4.63 -32.40
N ALA A 6 -24.91 3.68 -32.91
CA ALA A 6 -26.19 3.31 -32.31
C ALA A 6 -26.01 2.73 -30.90
N LEU A 7 -25.04 1.83 -30.73
CA LEU A 7 -24.66 1.23 -29.46
C LEU A 7 -24.16 2.31 -28.48
N TYR A 8 -23.28 3.20 -28.93
CA TYR A 8 -22.80 4.30 -28.10
C TYR A 8 -23.93 5.19 -27.58
N ASN A 9 -24.83 5.62 -28.48
CA ASN A 9 -25.95 6.47 -28.10
C ASN A 9 -26.89 5.75 -27.13
N TYR A 10 -27.26 4.50 -27.45
CA TYR A 10 -28.10 3.68 -26.58
C TYR A 10 -27.49 3.54 -25.19
N PHE A 11 -26.24 3.08 -25.07
CA PHE A 11 -25.63 2.90 -23.76
C PHE A 11 -25.38 4.21 -23.02
N SER A 12 -25.15 5.32 -23.73
CA SER A 12 -25.05 6.65 -23.12
C SER A 12 -26.37 7.12 -22.51
N GLU A 13 -27.50 6.81 -23.16
CA GLU A 13 -28.84 7.08 -22.64
C GLU A 13 -29.23 6.16 -21.47
N GLN A 14 -28.65 4.94 -21.41
CA GLN A 14 -28.97 3.96 -20.37
C GLN A 14 -28.08 4.04 -19.12
N VAL A 15 -27.04 4.89 -19.08
CA VAL A 15 -26.07 4.97 -17.98
C VAL A 15 -26.76 5.07 -16.61
N ASP A 16 -27.69 6.01 -16.43
CA ASP A 16 -28.38 6.22 -15.16
C ASP A 16 -29.26 5.01 -14.77
N GLN A 17 -29.91 4.39 -15.76
CA GLN A 17 -30.80 3.26 -15.53
C GLN A 17 -30.03 1.99 -15.16
N ILE A 18 -28.92 1.71 -15.86
CA ILE A 18 -28.05 0.57 -15.57
C ILE A 18 -27.42 0.71 -14.19
N ALA A 19 -26.87 1.88 -13.84
CA ALA A 19 -26.26 2.11 -12.53
C ALA A 19 -27.29 1.96 -11.39
N LYS A 20 -28.51 2.47 -11.58
CA LYS A 20 -29.60 2.28 -10.63
C LYS A 20 -29.97 0.80 -10.46
N GLU A 21 -30.17 0.08 -11.55
CA GLU A 21 -30.53 -1.35 -11.50
C GLU A 21 -29.41 -2.19 -10.88
N TRP A 22 -28.14 -1.85 -11.12
CA TRP A 22 -27.01 -2.49 -10.45
C TRP A 22 -27.10 -2.36 -8.92
N ILE A 23 -27.26 -1.15 -8.40
CA ILE A 23 -27.44 -0.89 -6.95
C ILE A 23 -28.62 -1.67 -6.39
N GLU A 24 -29.76 -1.68 -7.07
CA GLU A 24 -30.97 -2.41 -6.64
C GLU A 24 -30.77 -3.93 -6.56
N THR A 25 -29.80 -4.48 -7.30
CA THR A 25 -29.50 -5.91 -7.27
C THR A 25 -28.43 -6.30 -6.25
N MET A 26 -27.83 -5.33 -5.54
CA MET A 26 -26.83 -5.61 -4.50
C MET A 26 -27.48 -6.19 -3.25
N GLU A 27 -26.87 -7.25 -2.74
CA GLU A 27 -27.24 -7.90 -1.48
C GLU A 27 -25.95 -8.12 -0.69
N ASP A 28 -25.35 -7.02 -0.22
CA ASP A 28 -24.18 -7.05 0.65
C ASP A 28 -24.55 -6.45 2.01
N SER A 29 -24.09 -7.10 3.07
CA SER A 29 -24.32 -6.67 4.45
C SER A 29 -23.01 -6.56 5.24
N ASP A 30 -21.85 -6.75 4.60
CA ASP A 30 -20.55 -6.67 5.25
C ASP A 30 -20.21 -5.20 5.54
N PRO A 31 -20.05 -4.78 6.81
CA PRO A 31 -19.76 -3.39 7.14
C PRO A 31 -18.40 -2.89 6.63
N ASN A 32 -17.51 -3.79 6.20
CA ASN A 32 -16.21 -3.45 5.61
C ASN A 32 -16.27 -3.38 4.08
N SER A 33 -17.45 -3.49 3.48
CA SER A 33 -17.66 -3.44 2.03
C SER A 33 -18.30 -2.11 1.64
N ILE A 34 -17.75 -1.44 0.63
CA ILE A 34 -18.40 -0.27 0.02
C ILE A 34 -19.77 -0.59 -0.59
N TYR A 35 -20.05 -1.88 -0.82
CA TYR A 35 -21.27 -2.36 -1.43
C TYR A 35 -22.39 -2.67 -0.41
N SER A 36 -22.16 -2.47 0.89
CA SER A 36 -23.14 -2.82 1.93
C SER A 36 -24.38 -1.92 1.98
N LEU A 37 -24.42 -0.86 1.17
CA LEU A 37 -25.51 0.12 1.02
C LEU A 37 -26.00 0.76 2.34
N THR A 38 -25.28 0.60 3.43
CA THR A 38 -25.68 1.04 4.78
C THR A 38 -25.46 2.53 4.99
N ASN A 39 -24.65 3.19 4.14
CA ASN A 39 -24.35 4.60 4.21
C ASN A 39 -24.79 5.32 2.91
N PRO A 40 -25.82 6.18 2.96
CA PRO A 40 -26.33 6.87 1.77
C PRO A 40 -25.30 7.70 1.00
N VAL A 41 -24.31 8.28 1.70
CA VAL A 41 -23.25 9.08 1.04
C VAL A 41 -22.33 8.18 0.24
N ILE A 42 -21.94 7.03 0.81
CA ILE A 42 -21.11 6.04 0.11
C ILE A 42 -21.87 5.47 -1.09
N THR A 43 -23.17 5.20 -0.94
CA THR A 43 -24.02 4.74 -2.04
C THR A 43 -24.08 5.75 -3.19
N GLU A 44 -24.21 7.05 -2.90
CA GLU A 44 -24.23 8.11 -3.91
C GLU A 44 -22.89 8.23 -4.65
N GLU A 45 -21.77 8.24 -3.91
CA GLU A 45 -20.43 8.28 -4.50
C GLU A 45 -20.17 7.04 -5.37
N LEU A 46 -20.54 5.85 -4.88
CA LEU A 46 -20.41 4.59 -5.62
C LEU A 46 -21.25 4.60 -6.90
N THR A 47 -22.47 5.15 -6.82
CA THR A 47 -23.37 5.28 -7.97
C THR A 47 -22.74 6.19 -9.04
N GLU A 48 -22.15 7.32 -8.65
CA GLU A 48 -21.48 8.20 -9.61
C GLU A 48 -20.19 7.58 -10.18
N GLN A 49 -19.42 6.83 -9.37
CA GLN A 49 -18.26 6.07 -9.86
C GLN A 49 -18.67 5.02 -10.90
N ASP A 50 -19.78 4.31 -10.70
CA ASP A 50 -20.31 3.32 -11.65
C ASP A 50 -20.84 3.96 -12.94
N LYS A 51 -21.45 5.15 -12.84
CA LYS A 51 -21.82 5.93 -14.04
C LYS A 51 -20.60 6.35 -14.85
N GLU A 52 -19.54 6.82 -14.19
CA GLU A 52 -18.26 7.14 -14.85
C GLU A 52 -17.66 5.90 -15.52
N PHE A 53 -17.71 4.74 -14.86
CA PHE A 53 -17.27 3.47 -15.45
C PHE A 53 -17.99 3.17 -16.77
N TYR A 54 -19.32 3.30 -16.82
CA TYR A 54 -20.08 3.11 -18.06
C TYR A 54 -19.73 4.15 -19.13
N ARG A 55 -19.59 5.43 -18.77
CA ARG A 55 -19.17 6.48 -19.71
C ARG A 55 -17.82 6.15 -20.33
N HIS A 56 -16.90 5.59 -19.56
CA HIS A 56 -15.60 5.14 -20.05
C HIS A 56 -15.71 3.91 -20.95
N ILE A 57 -16.39 2.83 -20.53
CA ILE A 57 -16.55 1.61 -21.36
C ILE A 57 -17.26 1.91 -22.68
N ASN A 58 -18.29 2.75 -22.68
CA ASN A 58 -19.08 3.05 -23.88
C ASN A 58 -18.21 3.62 -25.02
N LYS A 59 -17.09 4.28 -24.71
CA LYS A 59 -16.15 4.79 -25.72
C LYS A 59 -15.59 3.69 -26.62
N MET A 60 -15.61 2.41 -26.21
CA MET A 60 -15.18 1.27 -27.04
C MET A 60 -15.94 1.17 -28.37
N TYR A 61 -17.13 1.75 -28.47
CA TYR A 61 -17.92 1.74 -29.71
C TYR A 61 -17.52 2.84 -30.71
N ILE A 62 -16.90 3.92 -30.25
CA ILE A 62 -16.62 5.11 -31.07
C ILE A 62 -15.14 5.44 -31.22
N MET A 63 -14.28 4.88 -30.36
CA MET A 63 -12.84 5.10 -30.40
C MET A 63 -12.11 3.94 -31.09
N PRO A 64 -10.94 4.20 -31.71
CA PRO A 64 -10.02 3.14 -32.10
C PRO A 64 -9.61 2.29 -30.88
N GLU A 65 -9.58 0.97 -31.06
CA GLU A 65 -9.36 0.00 -29.97
C GLU A 65 -8.12 0.32 -29.12
N LYS A 66 -6.98 0.63 -29.76
CA LYS A 66 -5.74 0.96 -29.07
C LYS A 66 -5.88 2.22 -28.19
N GLU A 67 -6.48 3.29 -28.72
CA GLU A 67 -6.66 4.54 -27.99
C GLU A 67 -7.61 4.37 -26.81
N PHE A 68 -8.70 3.62 -27.03
CA PHE A 68 -9.64 3.26 -25.98
C PHE A 68 -8.97 2.47 -24.85
N LEU A 69 -8.22 1.41 -25.17
CA LEU A 69 -7.56 0.57 -24.17
C LEU A 69 -6.55 1.38 -23.34
N GLU A 70 -5.73 2.22 -23.98
CA GLU A 70 -4.76 3.07 -23.27
C GLU A 70 -5.43 4.11 -22.35
N GLU A 71 -6.55 4.73 -22.78
CA GLU A 71 -7.31 5.65 -21.95
C GLU A 71 -8.00 4.93 -20.78
N PHE A 72 -8.63 3.80 -21.08
CA PHE A 72 -9.43 3.05 -20.13
C PHE A 72 -8.55 2.39 -19.06
N GLU A 73 -7.41 1.80 -19.45
CA GLU A 73 -6.43 1.25 -18.51
C GLU A 73 -6.00 2.29 -17.48
N ARG A 74 -5.65 3.51 -17.91
CA ARG A 74 -5.28 4.59 -16.98
C ARG A 74 -6.38 4.90 -15.98
N TRP A 75 -7.63 4.94 -16.43
CA TRP A 75 -8.76 5.17 -15.53
C TRP A 75 -8.96 4.02 -14.53
N VAL A 76 -8.85 2.76 -14.97
CA VAL A 76 -8.95 1.58 -14.09
C VAL A 76 -7.83 1.58 -13.03
N ILE A 77 -6.62 1.98 -13.43
CA ILE A 77 -5.47 2.12 -12.51
C ILE A 77 -5.74 3.20 -11.45
N GLU A 78 -6.35 4.33 -11.80
CA GLU A 78 -6.74 5.35 -10.83
C GLU A 78 -7.87 4.87 -9.90
N LEU A 79 -8.86 4.13 -10.43
CA LEU A 79 -9.90 3.52 -9.61
C LEU A 79 -9.30 2.52 -8.59
N ALA A 80 -8.28 1.76 -8.98
CA ALA A 80 -7.59 0.81 -8.09
C ALA A 80 -6.81 1.47 -6.95
N LYS A 81 -6.73 2.81 -6.91
CA LYS A 81 -6.17 3.58 -5.79
C LYS A 81 -7.22 4.10 -4.82
N ASP A 82 -8.51 3.95 -5.12
CA ASP A 82 -9.58 4.40 -4.24
C ASP A 82 -9.53 3.67 -2.90
N GLN A 83 -9.38 4.44 -1.81
CA GLN A 83 -9.16 3.85 -0.49
C GLN A 83 -10.34 2.99 -0.04
N LYS A 84 -11.58 3.35 -0.40
CA LYS A 84 -12.75 2.59 0.02
C LYS A 84 -12.79 1.22 -0.66
N HIS A 85 -12.37 1.15 -1.92
CA HIS A 85 -12.17 -0.12 -2.61
C HIS A 85 -11.00 -0.93 -2.03
N LEU A 86 -9.89 -0.29 -1.67
CA LEU A 86 -8.74 -0.96 -1.02
C LEU A 86 -9.08 -1.51 0.37
N ASP A 87 -9.98 -0.86 1.10
CA ASP A 87 -10.50 -1.33 2.39
C ASP A 87 -11.51 -2.47 2.23
N THR A 88 -12.09 -2.63 1.03
CA THR A 88 -13.07 -3.68 0.72
C THR A 88 -12.37 -4.99 0.34
N PRO A 89 -12.79 -6.15 0.89
CA PRO A 89 -12.27 -7.43 0.43
C PRO A 89 -12.43 -7.63 -1.08
N VAL A 90 -11.32 -7.92 -1.77
CA VAL A 90 -11.24 -7.91 -3.24
C VAL A 90 -12.29 -8.79 -3.92
N GLN A 91 -12.69 -9.91 -3.28
CA GLN A 91 -13.73 -10.79 -3.82
C GLN A 91 -15.10 -10.10 -3.96
N TYR A 92 -15.40 -9.08 -3.14
CA TYR A 92 -16.64 -8.31 -3.27
C TYR A 92 -16.58 -7.36 -4.45
N VAL A 93 -15.44 -6.69 -4.66
CA VAL A 93 -15.23 -5.85 -5.85
C VAL A 93 -15.34 -6.68 -7.14
N VAL A 94 -14.69 -7.85 -7.17
CA VAL A 94 -14.79 -8.79 -8.30
C VAL A 94 -16.23 -9.27 -8.52
N ARG A 95 -16.95 -9.61 -7.45
CA ARG A 95 -18.37 -10.01 -7.51
C ARG A 95 -19.22 -8.93 -8.19
N GLU A 96 -18.98 -7.67 -7.83
CA GLU A 96 -19.73 -6.56 -8.41
C GLU A 96 -19.34 -6.23 -9.85
N PHE A 97 -18.06 -6.32 -10.23
CA PHE A 97 -17.68 -6.25 -11.65
C PHE A 97 -18.33 -7.36 -12.48
N MET A 98 -18.42 -8.59 -11.94
CA MET A 98 -19.11 -9.69 -12.62
C MET A 98 -20.63 -9.44 -12.73
N ARG A 99 -21.24 -8.78 -11.75
CA ARG A 99 -22.64 -8.38 -11.78
C ARG A 99 -22.88 -7.30 -12.83
N ASN A 100 -22.06 -6.26 -12.85
CA ASN A 100 -22.09 -5.21 -13.86
C ASN A 100 -21.92 -5.76 -15.27
N ARG A 101 -20.98 -6.70 -15.48
CA ARG A 101 -20.83 -7.39 -16.77
C ARG A 101 -22.12 -8.09 -17.20
N ARG A 102 -22.78 -8.83 -16.30
CA ARG A 102 -24.05 -9.52 -16.62
C ARG A 102 -25.14 -8.54 -17.01
N LEU A 103 -25.25 -7.44 -16.29
CA LEU A 103 -26.24 -6.40 -16.55
C LEU A 103 -25.96 -5.69 -17.87
N TYR A 104 -24.73 -5.28 -18.12
CA TYR A 104 -24.35 -4.63 -19.38
C TYR A 104 -24.60 -5.54 -20.59
N VAL A 105 -24.29 -6.84 -20.48
CA VAL A 105 -24.57 -7.83 -21.52
C VAL A 105 -26.08 -8.05 -21.74
N SER A 106 -26.91 -7.96 -20.69
CA SER A 106 -28.37 -8.08 -20.87
C SER A 106 -28.94 -6.90 -21.66
N TYR A 107 -28.47 -5.68 -21.39
CA TYR A 107 -28.82 -4.47 -22.16
C TYR A 107 -28.34 -4.58 -23.62
N TYR A 108 -27.11 -5.07 -23.83
CA TYR A 108 -26.59 -5.34 -25.16
C TYR A 108 -27.48 -6.31 -25.95
N ASN A 109 -27.87 -7.43 -25.33
CA ASN A 109 -28.73 -8.43 -25.97
C ASN A 109 -30.12 -7.87 -26.28
N ALA A 110 -30.73 -7.12 -25.36
CA ALA A 110 -32.02 -6.49 -25.57
C ALA A 110 -32.00 -5.46 -26.72
N PHE A 111 -30.90 -4.71 -26.86
CA PHE A 111 -30.67 -3.85 -28.01
C PHE A 111 -30.48 -4.67 -29.30
N ALA A 112 -29.61 -5.70 -29.26
CA ALA A 112 -29.28 -6.51 -30.42
C ALA A 112 -30.51 -7.24 -31.00
N ASP A 113 -31.41 -7.74 -30.15
CA ASP A 113 -32.62 -8.42 -30.58
C ASP A 113 -33.63 -7.46 -31.25
N LYS A 114 -33.71 -6.20 -30.80
CA LYS A 114 -34.55 -5.17 -31.43
C LYS A 114 -34.00 -4.66 -32.77
N HIS A 115 -32.69 -4.81 -32.98
CA HIS A 115 -31.97 -4.29 -34.13
C HIS A 115 -31.29 -5.37 -34.97
N GLU A 116 -31.81 -6.61 -34.92
CA GLU A 116 -31.16 -7.80 -35.51
C GLU A 116 -30.75 -7.59 -36.98
N SER A 117 -31.63 -7.00 -37.79
CA SER A 117 -31.39 -6.72 -39.22
C SER A 117 -30.33 -5.65 -39.50
N SER A 118 -29.88 -4.92 -38.47
CA SER A 118 -28.92 -3.82 -38.58
C SER A 118 -27.47 -4.27 -38.38
N PHE A 119 -27.25 -5.48 -37.87
CA PHE A 119 -25.92 -6.07 -37.69
C PHE A 119 -25.45 -6.77 -38.96
N ALA A 120 -24.19 -6.54 -39.33
CA ALA A 120 -23.53 -7.38 -40.32
C ALA A 120 -23.29 -8.80 -39.78
N GLN A 121 -23.04 -9.76 -40.69
CA GLN A 121 -22.76 -11.15 -40.30
C GLN A 121 -21.59 -11.22 -39.31
N GLY A 122 -21.83 -11.84 -38.15
CA GLY A 122 -20.83 -12.00 -37.09
C GLY A 122 -20.55 -10.74 -36.26
N GLU A 123 -21.08 -9.57 -36.63
CA GLU A 123 -20.85 -8.31 -35.92
C GLU A 123 -21.46 -8.32 -34.51
N ARG A 124 -22.65 -8.93 -34.36
CA ARG A 124 -23.27 -9.15 -33.03
C ARG A 124 -22.30 -9.89 -32.10
N LYS A 125 -21.77 -11.03 -32.55
CA LYS A 125 -20.87 -11.84 -31.71
C LYS A 125 -19.55 -11.11 -31.43
N LYS A 126 -19.06 -10.30 -32.38
CA LYS A 126 -17.86 -9.48 -32.20
C LYS A 126 -18.04 -8.48 -31.05
N TRP A 127 -19.16 -7.76 -31.00
CA TRP A 127 -19.43 -6.82 -29.91
C TRP A 127 -19.65 -7.51 -28.57
N GLU A 128 -20.38 -8.62 -28.54
CA GLU A 128 -20.55 -9.43 -27.33
C GLU A 128 -19.19 -9.87 -26.75
N ASN A 129 -18.30 -10.38 -27.61
CA ASN A 129 -16.95 -10.79 -27.20
C ASN A 129 -16.11 -9.61 -26.71
N LEU A 130 -16.18 -8.46 -27.39
CA LEU A 130 -15.44 -7.26 -26.97
C LEU A 130 -15.89 -6.78 -25.60
N ILE A 131 -17.21 -6.75 -25.33
CA ILE A 131 -17.75 -6.41 -24.01
C ILE A 131 -17.13 -7.32 -22.94
N VAL A 132 -17.18 -8.64 -23.14
CA VAL A 132 -16.61 -9.59 -22.18
C VAL A 132 -15.11 -9.36 -21.98
N GLN A 133 -14.35 -9.14 -23.06
CA GLN A 133 -12.91 -8.86 -22.99
C GLN A 133 -12.58 -7.58 -22.21
N VAL A 134 -13.34 -6.51 -22.43
CA VAL A 134 -13.16 -5.24 -21.72
C VAL A 134 -13.42 -5.41 -20.22
N PHE A 135 -14.47 -6.13 -19.84
CA PHE A 135 -14.73 -6.41 -18.42
C PHE A 135 -13.69 -7.35 -17.80
N ASP A 136 -13.22 -8.37 -18.51
CA ASP A 136 -12.16 -9.26 -18.04
C ASP A 136 -10.85 -8.49 -17.84
N PHE A 137 -10.52 -7.59 -18.77
CA PHE A 137 -9.40 -6.66 -18.65
C PHE A 137 -9.56 -5.75 -17.42
N THR A 138 -10.72 -5.12 -17.22
CA THR A 138 -10.99 -4.29 -16.03
C THR A 138 -10.74 -5.07 -14.74
N ILE A 139 -11.31 -6.28 -14.63
CA ILE A 139 -11.19 -7.09 -13.40
C ILE A 139 -9.73 -7.42 -13.14
N TYR A 140 -9.00 -7.87 -14.17
CA TYR A 140 -7.59 -8.20 -14.03
C TYR A 140 -6.76 -6.97 -13.61
N THR A 141 -6.87 -5.87 -14.36
CA THR A 141 -6.09 -4.64 -14.12
C THR A 141 -6.42 -4.05 -12.75
N PHE A 142 -7.69 -4.02 -12.37
CA PHE A 142 -8.10 -3.53 -11.06
C PHE A 142 -7.47 -4.38 -9.94
N VAL A 143 -7.58 -5.71 -10.02
CA VAL A 143 -7.08 -6.62 -8.97
C VAL A 143 -5.56 -6.52 -8.84
N ASP A 144 -4.82 -6.52 -9.95
CA ASP A 144 -3.36 -6.43 -9.95
C ASP A 144 -2.87 -5.13 -9.30
N HIS A 145 -3.47 -4.00 -9.69
CA HIS A 145 -3.11 -2.69 -9.14
C HIS A 145 -3.58 -2.49 -7.69
N ALA A 146 -4.76 -3.01 -7.32
CA ALA A 146 -5.24 -2.96 -5.95
C ALA A 146 -4.31 -3.76 -5.02
N GLU A 147 -3.91 -4.98 -5.41
CA GLU A 147 -2.97 -5.80 -4.66
C GLU A 147 -1.61 -5.10 -4.51
N HIS A 148 -1.10 -4.51 -5.60
CA HIS A 148 0.14 -3.74 -5.57
C HIS A 148 0.04 -2.56 -4.59
N ASN A 149 -1.04 -1.79 -4.65
CA ASN A 149 -1.26 -0.62 -3.79
C ASN A 149 -1.37 -1.03 -2.31
N SER A 150 -2.13 -2.07 -1.98
CA SER A 150 -2.22 -2.58 -0.59
C SER A 150 -0.86 -3.02 -0.06
N LYS A 151 -0.05 -3.72 -0.88
CA LYS A 151 1.31 -4.11 -0.49
C LYS A 151 2.22 -2.90 -0.26
N MET A 152 2.15 -1.90 -1.12
CA MET A 152 2.91 -0.66 -0.97
C MET A 152 2.53 0.08 0.31
N GLN A 153 1.23 0.18 0.62
CA GLN A 153 0.77 0.79 1.87
C GLN A 153 1.25 0.03 3.11
N LEU A 154 1.15 -1.30 3.11
CA LEU A 154 1.63 -2.14 4.21
C LEU A 154 3.15 -2.00 4.42
N ASN A 155 3.92 -1.98 3.34
CA ASN A 155 5.38 -1.79 3.42
C ASN A 155 5.73 -0.40 3.96
N ALA A 156 5.07 0.65 3.47
CA ALA A 156 5.29 2.01 3.96
C ALA A 156 4.92 2.15 5.46
N GLN A 157 3.83 1.52 5.89
CA GLN A 157 3.45 1.48 7.32
C GLN A 157 4.50 0.73 8.15
N ARG A 158 5.02 -0.41 7.66
CA ARG A 158 6.08 -1.16 8.32
C ARG A 158 7.37 -0.35 8.45
N GLU A 159 7.79 0.33 7.39
CA GLU A 159 8.95 1.23 7.41
C GLU A 159 8.76 2.37 8.41
N MET A 160 7.58 3.01 8.43
CA MET A 160 7.26 4.06 9.40
C MET A 160 7.31 3.54 10.85
N ILE A 161 6.78 2.34 11.12
CA ILE A 161 6.88 1.71 12.45
C ILE A 161 8.34 1.49 12.84
N LEU A 162 9.17 1.01 11.90
CA LEU A 162 10.61 0.82 12.14
C LEU A 162 11.30 2.16 12.45
N GLU A 163 11.03 3.21 11.69
CA GLU A 163 11.57 4.56 11.92
C GLU A 163 11.18 5.11 13.31
N LEU A 164 9.90 4.98 13.69
CA LEU A 164 9.39 5.45 14.98
C LEU A 164 9.91 4.64 16.17
N SER A 165 10.30 3.37 15.95
CA SER A 165 10.72 2.47 17.02
C SER A 165 12.12 2.75 17.58
N SER A 166 13.00 3.43 16.82
CA SER A 166 14.38 3.73 17.23
C SER A 166 14.94 4.97 16.53
N PRO A 167 14.34 6.16 16.77
CA PRO A 167 14.78 7.38 16.11
C PRO A 167 16.10 7.90 16.69
N VAL A 168 16.99 8.41 15.84
CA VAL A 168 18.16 9.19 16.31
C VAL A 168 17.69 10.61 16.67
N ILE A 169 17.62 10.89 17.97
CA ILE A 169 17.16 12.14 18.56
C ILE A 169 18.36 13.06 18.78
N THR A 170 18.40 14.21 18.12
CA THR A 170 19.47 15.20 18.30
C THR A 170 19.31 15.90 19.66
N LEU A 171 20.33 15.84 20.52
CA LEU A 171 20.35 16.53 21.82
C LEU A 171 21.10 17.86 21.76
N SER A 172 22.15 17.92 20.94
CA SER A 172 22.99 19.11 20.73
C SER A 172 23.51 19.13 19.29
N LYS A 173 24.24 20.18 18.89
CA LYS A 173 24.80 20.33 17.53
C LYS A 173 25.60 19.09 17.05
N ARG A 174 26.23 18.35 17.95
CA ARG A 174 27.12 17.22 17.64
C ARG A 174 26.83 15.96 18.47
N THR A 175 25.76 15.97 19.26
CA THR A 175 25.39 14.86 20.15
C THR A 175 23.96 14.41 19.86
N ALA A 176 23.77 13.10 19.75
CA ALA A 176 22.45 12.49 19.58
C ALA A 176 22.23 11.32 20.54
N LEU A 177 20.98 10.89 20.65
CA LEU A 177 20.50 9.74 21.42
C LEU A 177 19.79 8.76 20.47
N LEU A 178 20.14 7.49 20.55
CA LEU A 178 19.43 6.36 19.96
C LEU A 178 18.80 5.55 21.10
N PRO A 179 17.51 5.76 21.41
CA PRO A 179 16.81 4.92 22.37
C PRO A 179 16.35 3.64 21.68
N LEU A 180 16.73 2.49 22.25
CA LEU A 180 16.29 1.17 21.79
C LEU A 180 15.23 0.64 22.74
N VAL A 181 14.02 0.42 22.22
CA VAL A 181 12.83 0.05 23.01
C VAL A 181 12.13 -1.16 22.42
N GLY A 182 11.68 -2.08 23.27
CA GLY A 182 10.94 -3.30 22.87
C GLY A 182 11.86 -4.40 22.35
N ASP A 183 11.24 -5.40 21.72
CA ASP A 183 11.97 -6.54 21.16
C ASP A 183 12.63 -6.18 19.83
N ILE A 184 13.89 -6.57 19.67
CA ILE A 184 14.65 -6.31 18.45
C ILE A 184 14.88 -7.65 17.76
N ASP A 185 14.41 -7.79 16.53
CA ASP A 185 14.71 -8.92 15.66
C ASP A 185 15.85 -8.58 14.67
N THR A 186 16.20 -9.53 13.82
CA THR A 186 17.26 -9.37 12.80
C THR A 186 16.99 -8.21 11.83
N GLU A 187 15.75 -8.05 11.38
CA GLU A 187 15.38 -7.07 10.36
C GLU A 187 15.43 -5.67 10.95
N ARG A 188 14.87 -5.52 12.16
CA ARG A 188 14.91 -4.28 12.93
C ARG A 188 16.34 -3.91 13.29
N ALA A 189 17.18 -4.85 13.71
CA ALA A 189 18.58 -4.58 14.01
C ALA A 189 19.36 -4.06 12.79
N LYS A 190 19.13 -4.65 11.61
CA LYS A 190 19.73 -4.18 10.36
C LYS A 190 19.26 -2.77 10.00
N PHE A 191 17.95 -2.50 10.13
CA PHE A 191 17.38 -1.19 9.89
C PHE A 191 17.97 -0.13 10.84
N ILE A 192 18.05 -0.43 12.13
CA ILE A 192 18.67 0.44 13.14
C ILE A 192 20.11 0.78 12.74
N LEU A 193 20.89 -0.23 12.31
CA LEU A 193 22.28 -0.02 11.90
C LEU A 193 22.38 0.94 10.71
N GLU A 194 21.66 0.67 9.62
CA GLU A 194 21.70 1.46 8.39
C GLU A 194 21.19 2.89 8.60
N ASN A 195 20.04 3.03 9.27
CA ASN A 195 19.41 4.32 9.52
C ASN A 195 20.24 5.19 10.48
N THR A 196 20.81 4.58 11.53
CA THR A 196 21.65 5.31 12.49
C THR A 196 22.91 5.85 11.83
N LEU A 197 23.62 5.01 11.06
CA LEU A 197 24.83 5.45 10.34
C LEU A 197 24.52 6.58 9.35
N SER A 198 23.46 6.42 8.55
CA SER A 198 23.00 7.44 7.60
C SER A 198 22.64 8.75 8.30
N THR A 199 21.91 8.67 9.41
CA THR A 199 21.48 9.86 10.16
C THR A 199 22.65 10.57 10.83
N CYS A 200 23.57 9.84 11.46
CA CYS A 200 24.77 10.40 12.08
C CYS A 200 25.64 11.12 11.04
N ALA A 201 25.85 10.51 9.87
CA ALA A 201 26.61 11.13 8.77
C ALA A 201 25.93 12.39 8.24
N LYS A 202 24.61 12.34 7.95
CA LYS A 202 23.84 13.48 7.45
C LYS A 202 23.79 14.65 8.44
N ARG A 203 23.69 14.37 9.73
CA ARG A 203 23.55 15.38 10.80
C ARG A 203 24.88 15.78 11.43
N LEU A 204 26.01 15.27 10.93
CA LEU A 204 27.36 15.55 11.46
C LEU A 204 27.46 15.30 12.98
N ILE A 205 26.88 14.19 13.42
CA ILE A 205 26.98 13.76 14.82
C ILE A 205 28.42 13.30 15.09
N GLU A 206 29.00 13.70 16.23
CA GLU A 206 30.32 13.24 16.68
C GLU A 206 30.23 12.29 17.88
N HIS A 207 29.12 12.37 18.62
CA HIS A 207 28.86 11.52 19.77
C HIS A 207 27.42 10.98 19.77
N LEU A 208 27.25 9.66 19.82
CA LEU A 208 25.95 8.99 19.94
C LEU A 208 25.80 8.31 21.31
N LEU A 209 24.75 8.67 22.03
CA LEU A 209 24.29 7.94 23.22
C LEU A 209 23.38 6.81 22.74
N ILE A 210 23.62 5.57 23.15
CA ILE A 210 22.76 4.43 22.80
C ILE A 210 22.17 3.90 24.10
N ASP A 211 20.85 4.02 24.25
CA ASP A 211 20.15 3.58 25.46
C ASP A 211 19.45 2.24 25.25
N LEU A 212 19.88 1.23 26.01
CA LEU A 212 19.37 -0.14 25.97
C LEU A 212 18.37 -0.44 27.10
N SER A 213 18.03 0.57 27.91
CA SER A 213 17.16 0.40 29.08
C SER A 213 15.78 -0.16 28.75
N GLY A 214 15.25 0.18 27.55
CA GLY A 214 13.96 -0.25 27.04
C GLY A 214 13.97 -1.60 26.31
N VAL A 215 15.12 -2.25 26.17
CA VAL A 215 15.23 -3.55 25.50
C VAL A 215 14.95 -4.67 26.51
N VAL A 216 13.96 -5.52 26.20
CA VAL A 216 13.46 -6.57 27.11
C VAL A 216 14.16 -7.90 26.84
N VAL A 217 14.30 -8.27 25.56
CA VAL A 217 14.94 -9.51 25.11
C VAL A 217 15.97 -9.18 24.03
N VAL A 218 17.18 -9.73 24.19
CA VAL A 218 18.24 -9.66 23.19
C VAL A 218 18.76 -11.07 22.96
N ASP A 219 18.63 -11.57 21.73
CA ASP A 219 19.32 -12.80 21.34
C ASP A 219 20.79 -12.52 21.00
N THR A 220 21.59 -13.57 20.82
CA THR A 220 23.02 -13.44 20.48
C THR A 220 23.25 -12.70 19.16
N MET A 221 22.33 -12.82 18.20
CA MET A 221 22.45 -12.22 16.87
C MET A 221 22.20 -10.71 16.90
N VAL A 222 21.23 -10.26 17.69
CA VAL A 222 20.84 -8.87 17.91
C VAL A 222 21.91 -8.14 18.69
N ALA A 223 22.44 -8.76 19.76
CA ALA A 223 23.60 -8.23 20.48
C ALA A 223 24.74 -7.94 19.49
N HIS A 224 25.11 -8.93 18.67
CA HIS A 224 26.15 -8.78 17.66
C HIS A 224 25.88 -7.64 16.66
N GLN A 225 24.63 -7.40 16.26
CA GLN A 225 24.29 -6.26 15.39
C GLN A 225 24.44 -4.90 16.10
N ILE A 226 24.08 -4.79 17.38
CA ILE A 226 24.28 -3.56 18.17
C ILE A 226 25.78 -3.22 18.24
N PHE A 227 26.63 -4.22 18.46
CA PHE A 227 28.07 -3.99 18.51
C PHE A 227 28.68 -3.67 17.14
N LYS A 228 28.20 -4.31 16.07
CA LYS A 228 28.54 -3.91 14.70
C LYS A 228 28.18 -2.46 14.40
N LEU A 229 27.06 -1.96 14.90
CA LEU A 229 26.71 -0.55 14.78
C LEU A 229 27.77 0.34 15.45
N ILE A 230 28.22 0.01 16.65
CA ILE A 230 29.26 0.79 17.37
C ILE A 230 30.58 0.79 16.58
N GLU A 231 31.00 -0.37 16.05
CA GLU A 231 32.19 -0.47 15.22
C GLU A 231 32.06 0.37 13.93
N ALA A 232 30.91 0.29 13.26
CA ALA A 232 30.64 1.06 12.05
C ALA A 232 30.60 2.57 12.33
N LEU A 233 30.03 2.99 13.46
CA LEU A 233 30.02 4.38 13.91
C LEU A 233 31.44 4.91 14.12
N LYS A 234 32.32 4.10 14.72
CA LYS A 234 33.74 4.45 14.91
C LYS A 234 34.43 4.69 13.57
N LEU A 235 34.16 3.88 12.55
CA LEU A 235 34.74 4.04 11.21
C LEU A 235 34.35 5.37 10.54
N ILE A 236 33.18 5.93 10.85
CA ILE A 236 32.73 7.23 10.34
C ILE A 236 33.02 8.39 11.30
N GLY A 237 33.83 8.17 12.33
CA GLY A 237 34.25 9.20 13.28
C GLY A 237 33.24 9.53 14.38
N VAL A 238 32.24 8.67 14.61
CA VAL A 238 31.23 8.84 15.65
C VAL A 238 31.62 8.01 16.87
N THR A 239 31.87 8.69 17.99
CA THR A 239 32.09 8.05 19.30
C THR A 239 30.75 7.64 19.92
N SER A 240 30.74 6.56 20.70
CA SER A 240 29.50 6.02 21.29
C SER A 240 29.61 5.82 22.80
N THR A 241 28.53 6.15 23.51
CA THR A 241 28.34 5.82 24.93
C THR A 241 27.11 4.95 25.10
N LEU A 242 27.26 3.77 25.69
CA LEU A 242 26.17 2.85 26.00
C LEU A 242 25.58 3.14 27.38
N SER A 243 24.24 3.09 27.49
CA SER A 243 23.53 3.09 28.78
C SER A 243 22.50 1.98 28.89
N GLY A 244 22.13 1.62 30.13
CA GLY A 244 21.01 0.72 30.38
C GLY A 244 21.27 -0.74 29.98
N ILE A 245 22.54 -1.17 29.92
CA ILE A 245 22.90 -2.56 29.63
C ILE A 245 22.41 -3.47 30.76
N ARG A 246 21.52 -4.40 30.43
CA ARG A 246 21.07 -5.44 31.36
C ARG A 246 22.14 -6.54 31.51
N PRO A 247 22.17 -7.27 32.64
CA PRO A 247 23.18 -8.31 32.89
C PRO A 247 23.29 -9.37 31.78
N GLU A 248 22.18 -9.75 31.16
CA GLU A 248 22.12 -10.79 30.12
C GLU A 248 22.82 -10.33 28.83
N ILE A 249 22.66 -9.04 28.48
CA ILE A 249 23.35 -8.40 27.34
C ILE A 249 24.85 -8.33 27.61
N ALA A 250 25.25 -7.97 28.83
CA ALA A 250 26.65 -7.91 29.22
C ALA A 250 27.32 -9.30 29.14
N GLN A 251 26.66 -10.35 29.62
CA GLN A 251 27.15 -11.73 29.50
C GLN A 251 27.34 -12.15 28.04
N THR A 252 26.35 -11.85 27.19
CA THR A 252 26.41 -12.15 25.76
C THR A 252 27.57 -11.43 25.07
N ALA A 253 27.80 -10.16 25.41
CA ALA A 253 28.91 -9.39 24.85
C ALA A 253 30.28 -9.98 25.23
N VAL A 254 30.43 -10.47 26.47
CA VAL A 254 31.64 -11.17 26.90
C VAL A 254 31.83 -12.49 26.14
N GLN A 255 30.75 -13.26 25.95
CA GLN A 255 30.80 -14.52 25.19
C GLN A 255 31.18 -14.29 23.72
N LEU A 256 30.71 -13.20 23.12
CA LEU A 256 31.04 -12.80 21.75
C LEU A 256 32.46 -12.22 21.61
N GLY A 257 33.21 -12.08 22.71
CA GLY A 257 34.59 -11.58 22.68
C GLY A 257 34.70 -10.08 22.38
N ILE A 258 33.67 -9.31 22.71
CA ILE A 258 33.56 -7.91 22.31
C ILE A 258 34.47 -7.04 23.16
N ASN A 259 35.26 -6.20 22.48
CA ASN A 259 36.20 -5.32 23.14
C ASN A 259 35.55 -4.00 23.54
N PHE A 260 35.37 -3.81 24.85
CA PHE A 260 34.83 -2.58 25.43
C PHE A 260 35.88 -1.49 25.71
N SER A 261 37.16 -1.70 25.37
CA SER A 261 38.25 -0.76 25.70
C SER A 261 38.00 0.67 25.20
N ASP A 262 37.32 0.80 24.06
CA ASP A 262 37.04 2.07 23.40
C ASP A 262 35.57 2.50 23.49
N ILE A 263 34.76 1.80 24.31
CA ILE A 263 33.32 2.05 24.44
C ILE A 263 33.04 2.54 25.86
N THR A 264 32.55 3.76 25.99
CA THR A 264 32.08 4.25 27.29
C THR A 264 30.78 3.55 27.65
N VAL A 265 30.71 2.93 28.83
CA VAL A 265 29.49 2.34 29.36
C VAL A 265 29.07 3.05 30.64
N LYS A 266 27.79 3.41 30.75
CA LYS A 266 27.17 4.00 31.93
C LYS A 266 25.97 3.17 32.38
N SER A 267 25.65 3.23 33.66
CA SER A 267 24.55 2.42 34.22
C SER A 267 23.17 2.86 33.72
N ASN A 268 22.98 4.15 33.46
CA ASN A 268 21.71 4.73 32.99
C ASN A 268 21.95 5.96 32.11
N LEU A 269 20.89 6.37 31.39
CA LEU A 269 20.94 7.48 30.45
C LEU A 269 21.31 8.81 31.14
N ALA A 270 20.87 9.05 32.38
CA ALA A 270 21.20 10.27 33.10
C ALA A 270 22.71 10.41 33.34
N GLN A 271 23.40 9.32 33.70
CA GLN A 271 24.87 9.30 33.81
C GLN A 271 25.56 9.47 32.45
N ALA A 272 24.98 8.94 31.38
CA ALA A 272 25.52 9.07 30.03
C ALA A 272 25.42 10.50 29.51
N LEU A 273 24.30 11.19 29.77
CA LEU A 273 24.11 12.61 29.44
C LEU A 273 25.10 13.54 30.14
N ASN A 274 25.44 13.23 31.40
CA ASN A 274 26.36 14.04 32.21
C ASN A 274 27.85 13.76 31.93
N TYR A 275 28.17 12.76 31.10
CA TYR A 275 29.57 12.36 30.88
C TYR A 275 30.35 13.31 29.96
N HIS A 276 29.65 14.10 29.14
CA HIS A 276 30.24 15.03 28.15
C HIS A 276 29.88 16.51 28.39
N GLN A 277 29.39 16.84 29.59
CA GLN A 277 29.18 18.23 30.03
C GLN A 277 30.43 18.76 30.74
#